data_AF-A0A1H7Z018-F1
#
_entry.id   AF-A0A1H7Z018-F1
#
_cell.length_a   1.000
_cell.length_b   1.000
_cell.length_c   1.000
_cell.angle_alpha   90.00
_cell.angle_beta   90.00
_cell.angle_gamma   90.00
#
_symmetry.space_group_name_H-M   'P 1'
#
loop_
_entity.id
_entity.type
_entity.pdbx_description
1 polymer ?
#
loop_
_entity_poly.entity_id
_entity_poly.type
_entity_poly.pdbx_seq_one_letter_code
_entity_poly.pdbx_strand_id
1 'polypeptide(L)'
;MNKQSLLEWEAKHNAIKQTIDGFWSCFRKWRKEEKDDYHKTFYGKLYEEFISVHERAIYLKYTFSLEEAVIFCSVYIFYLEESIGTYDIEFTLDGQIADDYLDFGDVLLKDRILKIKHNLRIARNALKEGVEIRTISNITEIDSKYIQILKEKYC
;
A
#
# COMPACT_ATOMS: atom_id res chain seq x y z
N MET A 1 -9.37 -17.40 -20.92
CA MET A 1 -8.92 -16.07 -21.41
C MET A 1 -7.41 -16.11 -21.60
N ASN A 2 -6.86 -15.53 -22.67
CA ASN A 2 -5.41 -15.44 -22.85
C ASN A 2 -4.87 -14.09 -22.34
N LYS A 3 -3.55 -13.90 -22.31
CA LYS A 3 -2.90 -12.65 -21.83
C LYS A 3 -3.45 -11.41 -22.55
N GLN A 4 -3.55 -11.44 -23.87
CA GLN A 4 -3.95 -10.29 -24.66
C GLN A 4 -5.40 -9.87 -24.34
N SER A 5 -6.31 -10.84 -24.30
CA SER A 5 -7.71 -10.58 -23.94
C SER A 5 -7.86 -10.06 -22.51
N LEU A 6 -7.00 -10.48 -21.57
CA LEU A 6 -7.04 -10.00 -20.19
C LEU A 6 -6.55 -8.55 -20.08
N LEU A 7 -5.53 -8.16 -20.86
CA LEU A 7 -5.07 -6.77 -20.93
C LEU A 7 -6.07 -5.86 -21.66
N GLU A 8 -6.72 -6.34 -22.70
CA GLU A 8 -7.81 -5.61 -23.38
C GLU A 8 -9.00 -5.41 -22.45
N TRP A 9 -9.34 -6.44 -21.67
CA TRP A 9 -10.38 -6.35 -20.66
C TRP A 9 -10.00 -5.33 -19.58
N GLU A 10 -8.77 -5.38 -19.06
CA GLU A 10 -8.26 -4.42 -18.08
C GLU A 10 -8.40 -2.99 -18.60
N ALA A 11 -7.91 -2.72 -19.81
CA ALA A 11 -7.94 -1.40 -20.41
C ALA A 11 -9.38 -0.91 -20.67
N LYS A 12 -10.28 -1.81 -21.10
CA LYS A 12 -11.69 -1.49 -21.32
C LYS A 12 -12.39 -1.07 -20.03
N HIS A 13 -12.08 -1.74 -18.93
CA HIS A 13 -12.73 -1.53 -17.63
C HIS A 13 -11.92 -0.62 -16.70
N ASN A 14 -10.71 -0.22 -17.08
CA ASN A 14 -9.79 0.57 -16.27
C ASN A 14 -9.56 -0.04 -14.88
N ALA A 15 -9.45 -1.37 -14.85
CA ALA A 15 -9.56 -2.15 -13.61
C ALA A 15 -8.38 -1.89 -12.67
N ILE A 16 -7.18 -1.65 -13.19
CA ILE A 16 -6.03 -1.34 -12.33
C ILE A 16 -6.19 0.02 -11.62
N LYS A 17 -6.72 1.02 -12.33
CA LYS A 17 -7.00 2.33 -11.74
C LYS A 17 -8.07 2.22 -10.66
N GLN A 18 -9.15 1.50 -10.94
CA GLN A 18 -10.21 1.24 -9.95
C GLN A 18 -9.65 0.53 -8.71
N THR A 19 -8.68 -0.39 -8.89
CA THR A 19 -8.00 -1.07 -7.80
C THR A 19 -7.17 -0.12 -6.94
N ILE A 20 -6.39 0.78 -7.56
CA ILE A 20 -5.60 1.79 -6.83
C ILE A 20 -6.51 2.77 -6.08
N ASP A 21 -7.57 3.26 -6.73
CA ASP A 21 -8.54 4.17 -6.12
C ASP A 21 -9.32 3.50 -4.99
N GLY A 22 -9.69 2.22 -5.17
CA GLY A 22 -10.31 1.37 -4.17
C GLY A 22 -9.45 1.23 -2.91
N PHE A 23 -8.15 0.94 -3.07
CA PHE A 23 -7.21 0.89 -1.95
C PHE A 23 -7.25 2.19 -1.14
N TRP A 24 -7.13 3.35 -1.78
CA TRP A 24 -7.10 4.62 -1.07
C TRP A 24 -8.42 4.92 -0.36
N SER A 25 -9.55 4.58 -0.97
CA SER A 25 -10.87 4.71 -0.36
C SER A 25 -10.99 3.82 0.88
N CYS A 26 -10.68 2.53 0.74
CA CYS A 26 -10.72 1.54 1.82
C CYS A 26 -9.77 1.92 2.97
N PHE A 27 -8.51 2.24 2.66
CA PHE A 27 -7.51 2.63 3.65
C PHE A 27 -7.90 3.87 4.45
N ARG A 28 -8.39 4.93 3.77
CA ARG A 28 -8.80 6.18 4.44
C ARG A 28 -10.05 5.98 5.29
N LYS A 29 -10.99 5.16 4.82
CA LYS A 29 -12.19 4.78 5.57
C LYS A 29 -11.80 4.00 6.82
N TRP A 30 -11.00 2.94 6.68
CA TRP A 30 -10.50 2.12 7.79
C TRP A 30 -9.76 2.96 8.85
N ARG A 31 -8.85 3.85 8.41
CA ARG A 31 -8.14 4.80 9.29
C ARG A 31 -9.08 5.70 10.11
N LYS A 32 -10.25 6.06 9.56
CA LYS A 32 -11.22 6.97 10.19
C LYS A 32 -12.22 6.24 11.07
N GLU A 33 -12.78 5.15 10.57
CA GLU A 33 -13.93 4.46 11.16
C GLU A 33 -13.50 3.34 12.12
N GLU A 34 -12.40 2.66 11.82
CA GLU A 34 -11.89 1.50 12.58
C GLU A 34 -10.49 1.80 13.15
N LYS A 35 -10.37 2.96 13.80
CA LYS A 35 -9.09 3.55 14.21
C LYS A 35 -8.25 2.66 15.12
N ASP A 36 -8.88 1.91 16.02
CA ASP A 36 -8.17 1.06 16.97
C ASP A 36 -7.53 -0.15 16.28
N ASP A 37 -8.25 -0.75 15.33
CA ASP A 37 -7.73 -1.83 14.49
C ASP A 37 -6.59 -1.32 13.59
N TYR A 38 -6.79 -0.19 12.92
CA TYR A 38 -5.74 0.50 12.15
C TYR A 38 -4.47 0.77 12.98
N HIS A 39 -4.64 1.31 14.19
CA HIS A 39 -3.50 1.55 15.08
C HIS A 39 -2.84 0.27 15.58
N LYS A 40 -3.61 -0.80 15.78
CA LYS A 40 -3.08 -2.11 16.17
C LYS A 40 -2.22 -2.70 15.06
N THR A 41 -2.69 -2.63 13.81
CA THR A 41 -1.97 -3.17 12.64
C THR A 41 -0.64 -2.44 12.41
N PHE A 42 -0.63 -1.11 12.48
CA PHE A 42 0.55 -0.32 12.18
C PHE A 42 1.29 0.21 13.42
N TYR A 43 0.93 -0.21 14.63
CA TYR A 43 1.52 0.30 15.87
C TYR A 43 1.46 1.84 15.96
N GLY A 44 0.27 2.38 15.68
CA GLY A 44 -0.03 3.81 15.59
C GLY A 44 -0.14 4.33 14.14
N LYS A 45 -0.14 5.65 13.96
CA LYS A 45 -0.36 6.27 12.64
C LYS A 45 0.80 6.06 11.66
N LEU A 46 0.46 5.94 10.39
CA LEU A 46 1.38 6.09 9.25
C LEU A 46 1.26 7.50 8.65
N TYR A 47 2.34 7.95 8.03
CA TYR A 47 2.37 9.13 7.16
C TYR A 47 1.88 8.73 5.77
N GLU A 48 0.71 9.24 5.36
CA GLU A 48 0.07 8.82 4.10
C GLU A 48 0.96 9.13 2.88
N GLU A 49 1.73 10.21 2.92
CA GLU A 49 2.68 10.60 1.86
C GLU A 49 3.86 9.63 1.68
N PHE A 50 4.08 8.71 2.62
CA PHE A 50 5.13 7.69 2.53
C PHE A 50 4.58 6.35 2.04
N ILE A 51 3.28 6.27 1.78
CA ILE A 51 2.65 5.10 1.19
C ILE A 51 2.70 5.22 -0.33
N SER A 52 3.20 4.19 -1.00
CA SER A 52 3.11 4.04 -2.45
C SER A 52 2.38 2.76 -2.82
N VAL A 53 1.71 2.78 -3.97
CA VAL A 53 0.91 1.67 -4.49
C VAL A 53 1.40 1.37 -5.89
N HIS A 54 1.68 0.10 -6.15
CA HIS A 54 2.24 -0.35 -7.42
C HIS A 54 1.48 -1.54 -7.97
N GLU A 55 1.33 -1.60 -9.28
CA GLU A 55 0.67 -2.70 -9.98
C GLU A 55 1.37 -4.03 -9.65
N ARG A 56 0.60 -5.06 -9.31
CA ARG A 56 1.13 -6.38 -8.95
C ARG A 56 0.77 -7.43 -9.99
N ALA A 57 -0.52 -7.62 -10.23
CA ALA A 57 -0.99 -8.68 -11.10
C ALA A 57 -2.42 -8.43 -11.58
N ILE A 58 -2.74 -9.01 -12.74
CA ILE A 58 -4.11 -9.29 -13.15
C ILE A 58 -4.22 -10.76 -13.51
N TYR A 59 -5.26 -11.44 -13.03
CA TYR A 59 -5.44 -12.86 -13.29
C TYR A 59 -6.91 -13.28 -13.30
N LEU A 60 -7.23 -14.25 -14.13
CA LEU A 60 -8.54 -14.91 -14.15
C LEU A 60 -8.53 -16.03 -13.11
N LYS A 61 -9.50 -16.03 -12.20
CA LYS A 61 -9.75 -17.11 -11.26
C LYS A 61 -11.07 -17.77 -11.58
N TYR A 62 -11.05 -19.09 -11.71
CA TYR A 62 -12.25 -19.92 -11.81
C TYR A 62 -12.26 -20.89 -10.64
N THR A 63 -13.37 -20.96 -9.94
CA THR A 63 -13.53 -21.83 -8.78
C THR A 63 -14.68 -22.78 -9.07
N PHE A 64 -14.50 -24.10 -8.90
CA PHE A 64 -15.54 -25.10 -9.19
C PHE A 64 -16.81 -24.94 -8.34
N SER A 65 -16.74 -24.18 -7.25
CA SER A 65 -17.87 -23.83 -6.39
C SER A 65 -18.60 -22.56 -6.81
N LEU A 66 -18.04 -21.78 -7.73
CA LEU A 66 -18.66 -20.57 -8.26
C LEU A 66 -19.22 -20.87 -9.65
N GLU A 67 -20.41 -20.37 -9.94
CA GLU A 67 -21.05 -20.55 -11.25
C GLU A 67 -20.29 -19.79 -12.35
N GLU A 68 -19.53 -18.75 -11.99
CA GLU A 68 -18.83 -17.87 -12.93
C GLU A 68 -17.35 -17.68 -12.59
N ALA A 69 -16.56 -17.39 -13.63
CA ALA A 69 -15.18 -16.96 -13.48
C ALA A 69 -15.11 -15.47 -13.13
N VAL A 70 -14.07 -15.08 -12.40
CA VAL A 70 -13.84 -13.70 -11.97
C VAL A 70 -12.42 -13.26 -12.31
N ILE A 71 -12.22 -11.96 -12.45
CA ILE A 71 -10.91 -11.36 -12.71
C ILE A 71 -10.46 -10.62 -11.46
N PHE A 72 -9.25 -10.92 -11.00
CA PHE A 72 -8.62 -10.20 -9.91
C PHE A 72 -7.63 -9.20 -10.47
N CYS A 73 -7.71 -7.96 -10.00
CA CYS A 73 -6.64 -6.97 -10.15
C CYS A 73 -6.02 -6.72 -8.78
N SER A 74 -4.69 -6.74 -8.74
CA SER A 74 -3.90 -6.74 -7.51
C SER A 74 -2.88 -5.61 -7.55
N VAL A 75 -2.69 -4.95 -6.42
CA VAL A 75 -1.64 -3.95 -6.19
C VAL A 75 -0.83 -4.28 -4.94
N TYR A 76 0.46 -3.96 -4.98
CA TYR A 76 1.31 -3.93 -3.79
C TYR A 76 1.18 -2.60 -3.08
N ILE A 77 1.23 -2.64 -1.75
CA ILE A 77 1.27 -1.48 -0.88
C ILE A 77 2.65 -1.43 -0.24
N PHE A 78 3.31 -0.28 -0.34
CA PHE A 78 4.62 -0.02 0.25
C PHE A 78 4.57 1.15 1.23
N TYR A 79 5.45 1.12 2.22
CA TYR A 79 5.68 2.22 3.15
C TYR A 79 7.18 2.48 3.26
N LEU A 80 7.66 3.64 2.80
CA LEU A 80 9.09 3.94 2.64
C LEU A 80 9.85 2.83 1.88
N GLU A 81 9.32 2.39 0.73
CA GLU A 81 9.88 1.30 -0.11
C GLU A 81 9.83 -0.10 0.50
N GLU A 82 9.34 -0.27 1.72
CA GLU A 82 9.11 -1.59 2.33
C GLU A 82 7.70 -2.07 1.97
N SER A 83 7.58 -3.26 1.39
CA SER A 83 6.27 -3.86 1.11
C SER A 83 5.55 -4.16 2.43
N ILE A 84 4.34 -3.65 2.58
CA ILE A 84 3.53 -3.84 3.79
C ILE A 84 2.27 -4.67 3.56
N GLY A 85 1.87 -4.87 2.30
CA GLY A 85 0.68 -5.66 2.00
C GLY A 85 0.27 -5.62 0.53
N THR A 86 -0.90 -6.16 0.26
CA THR A 86 -1.57 -6.10 -1.03
C THR A 86 -3.01 -5.63 -0.88
N TYR A 87 -3.54 -5.12 -1.98
CA TYR A 87 -4.96 -4.87 -2.13
C TYR A 87 -5.42 -5.49 -3.45
N ASP A 88 -6.52 -6.21 -3.40
CA ASP A 88 -7.07 -6.94 -4.52
C ASP A 88 -8.54 -6.55 -4.71
N ILE A 89 -8.95 -6.28 -5.95
CA ILE A 89 -10.37 -6.20 -6.31
C ILE A 89 -10.73 -7.39 -7.17
N GLU A 90 -11.83 -8.04 -6.82
CA GLU A 90 -12.49 -9.07 -7.59
C GLU A 90 -13.56 -8.43 -8.49
N PHE A 91 -13.45 -8.71 -9.79
CA PHE A 91 -14.37 -8.24 -10.80
C PHE A 91 -15.11 -9.41 -11.45
N THR A 92 -16.38 -9.19 -11.77
CA THR A 92 -17.12 -10.02 -12.72
C THR A 92 -16.55 -9.88 -14.13
N LEU A 93 -16.88 -10.80 -15.05
CA LEU A 93 -16.38 -10.73 -16.44
C LEU A 93 -16.90 -9.52 -17.23
N ASP A 94 -18.01 -8.91 -16.80
CA ASP A 94 -18.54 -7.67 -17.38
C ASP A 94 -17.95 -6.39 -16.75
N GLY A 95 -17.02 -6.54 -15.79
CA GLY A 95 -16.27 -5.42 -15.21
C GLY A 95 -16.93 -4.74 -14.01
N GLN A 96 -17.91 -5.38 -13.39
CA GLN A 96 -18.47 -4.91 -12.12
C GLN A 96 -17.58 -5.37 -10.96
N ILE A 97 -17.45 -4.53 -9.93
CA ILE A 97 -16.76 -4.92 -8.70
C ILE A 97 -17.67 -5.88 -7.94
N ALA A 98 -17.16 -7.09 -7.69
CA ALA A 98 -17.82 -8.10 -6.89
C ALA A 98 -17.42 -7.99 -5.41
N ASP A 99 -16.13 -7.83 -5.14
CA ASP A 99 -15.58 -7.71 -3.77
C ASP A 99 -14.19 -7.05 -3.77
N ASP A 100 -13.70 -6.66 -2.60
CA ASP A 100 -12.35 -6.16 -2.38
C ASP A 100 -11.68 -6.74 -1.12
N TYR A 101 -10.36 -6.89 -1.18
CA TYR A 101 -9.57 -7.55 -0.15
C TYR A 101 -8.34 -6.72 0.17
N LEU A 102 -8.21 -6.30 1.43
CA LEU A 102 -7.03 -5.63 1.96
C LEU A 102 -6.26 -6.59 2.86
N ASP A 103 -5.02 -6.90 2.50
CA ASP A 103 -4.20 -7.86 3.23
C ASP A 103 -2.83 -7.29 3.58
N PHE A 104 -2.52 -7.21 4.87
CA PHE A 104 -1.19 -6.86 5.38
C PHE A 104 -0.44 -8.08 5.94
N GLY A 105 -0.87 -9.30 5.55
CA GLY A 105 -0.61 -10.63 6.08
C GLY A 105 0.82 -11.14 6.17
N ASP A 106 1.79 -10.28 6.43
CA ASP A 106 3.15 -10.65 6.75
C ASP A 106 3.33 -10.69 8.28
N VAL A 107 3.75 -11.86 8.78
CA VAL A 107 4.14 -12.05 10.19
C VAL A 107 5.24 -11.06 10.60
N LEU A 108 6.09 -10.64 9.66
CA LEU A 108 7.17 -9.68 9.84
C LEU A 108 6.75 -8.23 9.63
N LEU A 109 5.49 -7.95 9.28
CA LEU A 109 4.97 -6.57 9.15
C LEU A 109 5.29 -5.76 10.40
N LYS A 110 5.05 -6.34 11.57
CA LYS A 110 5.32 -5.73 12.86
C LYS A 110 6.75 -5.22 12.97
N ASP A 111 7.72 -6.10 12.72
CA ASP A 111 9.13 -5.79 12.92
C ASP A 111 9.60 -4.72 11.94
N ARG A 112 9.15 -4.78 10.68
CA ARG A 112 9.44 -3.75 9.67
C ARG A 112 8.85 -2.40 10.06
N ILE A 113 7.56 -2.35 10.42
CA ILE A 113 6.91 -1.09 10.82
C ILE A 113 7.55 -0.48 12.06
N LEU A 114 7.90 -1.29 13.06
CA LEU A 114 8.59 -0.81 14.26
C LEU A 114 9.99 -0.26 13.94
N LYS A 115 10.77 -0.95 13.10
CA LYS A 115 12.08 -0.46 12.62
C LYS A 115 11.93 0.89 11.90
N ILE A 116 11.00 0.97 10.95
CA ILE A 116 10.73 2.20 10.19
C ILE A 116 10.36 3.36 11.13
N LYS A 117 9.44 3.14 12.09
CA LYS A 117 9.01 4.18 13.02
C LYS A 117 10.14 4.65 13.93
N HIS A 118 10.99 3.72 14.38
CA HIS A 118 12.19 4.06 15.14
C HIS A 118 13.12 4.96 14.32
N ASN A 119 13.38 4.59 13.07
CA ASN A 119 14.26 5.32 12.16
C ASN A 119 13.68 6.70 11.80
N LEU A 120 12.37 6.81 11.57
CA LEU A 120 11.68 8.10 11.38
C LEU A 120 11.79 9.01 12.60
N ARG A 121 11.72 8.44 13.82
CA ARG A 121 11.90 9.21 15.07
C ARG A 121 13.32 9.75 15.17
N ILE A 122 14.33 8.94 14.87
CA ILE A 122 15.74 9.37 14.82
C ILE A 122 15.90 10.48 13.78
N ALA A 123 15.39 10.27 12.56
CA ALA A 123 15.50 11.24 11.48
C ALA A 123 14.90 12.59 11.86
N ARG A 124 13.69 12.58 12.44
CA ARG A 124 13.01 13.80 12.88
C ARG A 124 13.77 14.55 13.96
N ASN A 125 14.33 13.84 14.94
CA ASN A 125 15.10 14.46 16.01
C ASN A 125 16.41 15.05 15.47
N ALA A 126 17.12 14.31 14.61
CA ALA A 126 18.34 14.80 13.98
C ALA A 126 18.10 16.04 13.10
N LEU A 127 16.96 16.10 12.38
CA LEU A 127 16.58 17.30 11.61
C LEU A 127 16.41 18.53 12.49
N LYS A 128 15.83 18.39 13.69
CA LYS A 128 15.65 19.49 14.65
C LYS A 128 16.98 20.00 15.22
N GLU A 129 17.95 19.11 15.37
CA GLU A 129 19.32 19.45 15.78
C GLU A 129 20.18 20.00 14.62
N GLY A 130 19.60 20.19 13.42
CA GLY A 130 20.30 20.74 12.27
C GLY A 130 21.24 19.78 11.56
N VAL A 131 21.11 18.46 11.80
CA VAL A 131 21.91 17.44 11.10
C VAL A 131 21.57 17.41 9.61
N GLU A 132 22.58 17.24 8.77
CA GLU A 132 22.42 17.18 7.31
C GLU A 132 21.60 15.94 6.88
N ILE A 133 20.73 16.11 5.88
CA ILE A 133 19.86 15.06 5.33
C ILE A 133 20.65 13.82 4.91
N ARG A 134 21.81 14.00 4.25
CA ARG A 134 22.66 12.89 3.80
C ARG A 134 23.14 12.05 4.98
N THR A 135 23.58 12.69 6.06
CA THR A 135 24.01 12.02 7.29
C THR A 135 22.87 11.25 7.93
N ILE A 136 21.67 11.86 8.00
CA ILE A 136 20.48 11.19 8.53
C ILE A 136 20.11 9.97 7.69
N SER A 137 20.17 10.09 6.36
CA SER A 137 19.87 8.99 5.44
C SER A 137 20.79 7.79 5.68
N ASN A 138 22.10 8.04 5.82
CA ASN A 138 23.07 6.99 6.09
C ASN A 138 22.84 6.28 7.45
N ILE A 139 22.42 7.02 8.48
CA ILE A 139 22.21 6.46 9.83
C ILE A 139 20.89 5.70 9.94
N THR A 140 19.83 6.22 9.29
CA THR A 140 18.47 5.71 9.45
C THR A 140 18.05 4.75 8.34
N GLU A 141 18.88 4.59 7.31
CA GLU A 141 18.57 3.81 6.09
C GLU A 141 17.32 4.32 5.35
N ILE A 142 16.82 5.52 5.70
CA ILE A 142 15.69 6.16 5.02
C ILE A 142 16.24 6.95 3.85
N ASP A 143 15.66 6.76 2.66
CA ASP A 143 16.04 7.53 1.48
C ASP A 143 15.89 9.04 1.74
N SER A 144 16.90 9.80 1.30
CA SER A 144 16.95 11.26 1.38
C SER A 144 15.68 11.96 0.91
N LYS A 145 14.96 11.42 -0.09
CA LYS A 145 13.69 11.98 -0.59
C LYS A 145 12.62 12.03 0.49
N TYR A 146 12.53 11.01 1.35
CA TYR A 146 11.56 10.97 2.43
C TYR A 146 11.98 11.83 3.61
N ILE A 147 13.29 11.94 3.88
CA ILE A 147 13.81 12.84 4.90
C ILE A 147 13.57 14.31 4.49
N GLN A 148 13.69 14.64 3.20
CA GLN A 148 13.34 15.96 2.67
C GLN A 148 11.87 16.27 2.93
N ILE A 149 10.95 15.35 2.61
CA ILE A 149 9.51 15.52 2.90
C ILE A 149 9.26 15.66 4.41
N LEU A 150 9.96 14.87 5.24
CA LEU A 150 9.85 14.93 6.69
C LEU A 150 10.26 16.30 7.23
N LYS A 151 11.33 16.89 6.67
CA LYS A 151 11.81 18.23 7.00
C LYS A 151 10.79 19.29 6.61
N GLU A 152 10.28 19.25 5.38
CA GLU A 152 9.38 20.28 4.85
C GLU A 152 8.02 20.33 5.56
N LYS A 153 7.52 19.19 6.03
CA LYS A 153 6.16 19.08 6.59
C LYS A 153 6.08 19.03 8.11
N TYR A 154 7.16 18.60 8.80
CA TYR A 154 7.06 18.18 10.21
C TYR A 154 8.16 18.71 11.13
N CYS A 155 9.10 19.51 10.61
CA CYS A 155 10.18 20.15 11.33
C CYS A 155 10.14 21.66 11.09
#